data_AF-A0A4Q8D0B5-F1
#
_entry.id   AF-A0A4Q8D0B5-F1
#
_cell.length_a   1.000
_cell.length_b   1.000
_cell.length_c   1.000
_cell.angle_alpha   90.00
_cell.angle_beta   90.00
_cell.angle_gamma   90.00
#
_symmetry.space_group_name_H-M   'P 1'
#
loop_
_entity.id
_entity.type
_entity.pdbx_description
1 polymer ?
#
loop_
_entity_poly.entity_id
_entity_poly.type
_entity_poly.pdbx_seq_one_letter_code
_entity_poly.pdbx_strand_id
1 'polypeptide(L)'
;MNNELFNQYTKQIETLFMAPARAYATLAATHTQKLMDAQMDAVRTYSEIGVQQARAAMEIKDADALQQYAADQQSVAKDLGERVKADGEKVVALNQNFANEARKLVESSAQSASETTKETVEATKKAAKAG
;
A
#
# COMPACT_ATOMS: atom_id res chain seq x y z
N MET A 1 -43.78 11.00 -0.13
CA MET A 1 -43.07 11.41 -1.36
C MET A 1 -41.79 12.19 -1.09
N ASN A 2 -41.77 13.24 -0.25
CA ASN A 2 -40.55 14.03 0.00
C ASN A 2 -39.41 13.27 0.72
N ASN A 3 -39.74 12.35 1.64
CA ASN A 3 -38.72 11.59 2.38
C ASN A 3 -38.01 10.53 1.51
N GLU A 4 -38.73 9.94 0.55
CA GLU A 4 -38.20 8.92 -0.37
C GLU A 4 -37.17 9.51 -1.35
N LEU A 5 -37.50 10.67 -1.91
CA LEU A 5 -36.62 11.43 -2.81
C LEU A 5 -35.37 11.93 -2.09
N PHE A 6 -35.53 12.42 -0.86
CA PHE A 6 -34.41 12.83 -0.02
C PHE A 6 -33.47 11.66 0.30
N ASN A 7 -34.01 10.50 0.69
CA ASN A 7 -33.23 9.30 0.96
C ASN A 7 -32.49 8.77 -0.27
N GLN A 8 -33.12 8.77 -1.46
CA GLN A 8 -32.45 8.41 -2.71
C GLN A 8 -31.31 9.36 -3.03
N TYR A 9 -31.52 10.66 -2.87
CA TYR A 9 -30.48 11.67 -3.10
C TYR A 9 -29.28 11.48 -2.16
N THR A 10 -29.52 11.27 -0.86
CA THR A 10 -28.45 10.95 0.10
C THR A 10 -27.72 9.67 -0.28
N LYS A 11 -28.44 8.61 -0.69
CA LYS A 11 -27.84 7.35 -1.15
C LYS A 11 -26.98 7.54 -2.39
N GLN A 12 -27.39 8.39 -3.34
CA GLN A 12 -26.60 8.72 -4.52
C GLN A 12 -25.33 9.48 -4.15
N ILE A 13 -25.39 10.47 -3.25
CA ILE A 13 -24.19 11.17 -2.78
C ILE A 13 -23.21 10.19 -2.13
N GLU A 14 -23.73 9.32 -1.26
CA GLU A 14 -22.90 8.33 -0.58
C GLU A 14 -22.23 7.37 -1.58
N THR A 15 -23.00 6.84 -2.53
CA THR A 15 -22.54 5.81 -3.50
C THR A 15 -21.61 6.39 -4.55
N LEU A 16 -21.91 7.57 -5.10
CA LEU A 16 -21.20 8.14 -6.24
C LEU A 16 -19.96 8.94 -5.84
N PHE A 17 -19.92 9.47 -4.62
CA PHE A 17 -18.87 10.41 -4.21
C PHE A 17 -18.18 9.98 -2.92
N MET A 18 -18.93 9.78 -1.83
CA MET A 18 -18.31 9.56 -0.52
C MET A 18 -17.62 8.20 -0.41
N ALA A 19 -18.26 7.12 -0.85
CA ALA A 19 -17.70 5.77 -0.78
C ALA A 19 -16.42 5.62 -1.64
N PRO A 20 -16.39 6.05 -2.92
CA PRO A 20 -15.15 6.08 -3.71
C PRO A 20 -14.04 6.92 -3.07
N ALA A 21 -14.36 8.11 -2.54
CA ALA A 21 -13.38 8.97 -1.88
C ALA A 21 -12.78 8.33 -0.63
N ARG A 22 -13.60 7.71 0.23
CA ARG A 22 -13.12 6.97 1.42
C ARG A 22 -12.26 5.79 1.02
N ALA A 23 -12.68 5.00 0.03
CA ALA A 23 -11.91 3.86 -0.45
C ALA A 23 -10.53 4.27 -0.97
N TYR A 24 -10.44 5.38 -1.71
CA TYR A 24 -9.17 5.92 -2.18
C TYR A 24 -8.29 6.41 -1.02
N ALA A 25 -8.87 7.11 -0.05
CA ALA A 25 -8.16 7.55 1.15
C ALA A 25 -7.60 6.36 1.96
N THR A 26 -8.39 5.29 2.12
CA THR A 26 -7.95 4.04 2.74
C THR A 26 -6.81 3.39 1.97
N LEU A 27 -6.91 3.34 0.64
CA LEU A 27 -5.85 2.79 -0.21
C LEU A 27 -4.54 3.58 -0.06
N ALA A 28 -4.61 4.91 -0.10
CA ALA A 28 -3.45 5.78 0.09
C ALA A 28 -2.84 5.62 1.49
N ALA A 29 -3.65 5.60 2.55
CA ALA A 29 -3.19 5.39 3.92
C ALA A 29 -2.50 4.03 4.08
N THR A 30 -3.10 2.97 3.51
CA THR A 30 -2.53 1.61 3.55
C THR A 30 -1.18 1.55 2.82
N HIS A 31 -1.07 2.19 1.65
CA HIS A 31 0.18 2.25 0.91
C HIS A 31 1.28 2.98 1.68
N THR A 32 0.95 4.14 2.26
CA THR A 32 1.88 4.89 3.13
C THR A 32 2.32 4.07 4.33
N GLN A 33 1.39 3.38 5.01
CA GLN A 33 1.73 2.51 6.13
C GLN A 33 2.73 1.43 5.70
N LYS A 34 2.48 0.73 4.59
CA LYS A 34 3.37 -0.31 4.10
C LYS A 34 4.75 0.22 3.69
N LEU A 35 4.82 1.43 3.15
CA LEU A 35 6.11 2.09 2.86
C LEU A 35 6.87 2.43 4.14
N MET A 36 6.19 2.93 5.17
CA MET A 36 6.81 3.20 6.47
C MET A 36 7.31 1.91 7.12
N ASP A 37 6.53 0.84 7.08
CA ASP A 37 6.95 -0.48 7.58
C ASP A 37 8.21 -0.96 6.84
N ALA A 38 8.26 -0.82 5.51
CA ALA A 38 9.44 -1.16 4.73
C ALA A 38 10.68 -0.31 5.11
N GLN A 39 10.52 0.99 5.36
CA GLN A 39 11.61 1.85 5.81
C GLN A 39 12.10 1.47 7.22
N MET A 40 11.19 1.17 8.15
CA MET A 40 11.53 0.75 9.51
C MET A 40 12.25 -0.61 9.53
N ASP A 41 11.80 -1.56 8.71
CA ASP A 41 12.46 -2.86 8.54
C ASP A 41 13.91 -2.68 8.05
N ALA A 42 14.12 -1.82 7.06
CA ALA A 42 15.43 -1.51 6.51
C ALA A 42 16.34 -0.86 7.57
N VAL A 43 15.86 0.16 8.29
CA VAL A 43 16.60 0.83 9.37
C VAL A 43 17.01 -0.16 10.46
N ARG A 44 16.08 -1.02 10.91
CA ARG A 44 16.35 -2.04 11.92
C ARG A 44 17.45 -2.97 11.44
N THR A 45 17.30 -3.51 10.23
CA THR A 45 18.23 -4.47 9.64
C THR A 45 19.63 -3.89 9.48
N TYR A 46 19.75 -2.70 8.91
CA TYR A 46 21.07 -2.07 8.71
C TYR A 46 21.73 -1.68 10.03
N SER A 47 20.95 -1.30 11.05
CA SER A 47 21.47 -1.07 12.40
C SER A 47 21.98 -2.35 13.04
N GLU A 48 21.24 -3.46 12.91
CA GLU A 48 21.66 -4.78 13.42
C GLU A 48 22.99 -5.22 12.77
N ILE A 49 23.13 -5.06 11.45
CA ILE A 49 24.39 -5.33 10.74
C ILE A 49 25.52 -4.46 11.28
N GLY A 50 25.30 -3.15 11.44
CA GLY A 50 26.32 -2.23 11.95
C GLY A 50 26.81 -2.60 13.35
N VAL A 51 25.89 -2.95 14.25
CA VAL A 51 26.23 -3.40 15.61
C VAL A 51 26.98 -4.73 15.60
N GLN A 52 26.56 -5.68 14.75
CA GLN A 52 27.25 -6.96 14.59
C GLN A 52 28.69 -6.76 14.10
N GLN A 53 28.89 -5.92 13.09
CA GLN A 53 30.22 -5.63 12.56
C GLN A 53 31.11 -4.89 13.55
N ALA A 54 30.54 -3.96 14.34
CA ALA A 54 31.28 -3.31 15.42
C ALA A 54 31.75 -4.32 16.47
N ARG A 55 30.92 -5.31 16.83
CA ARG A 55 31.30 -6.39 17.75
C ARG A 55 32.40 -7.27 17.15
N ALA A 56 32.23 -7.71 15.90
CA ALA A 56 33.22 -8.52 15.21
C ALA A 56 34.58 -7.79 15.11
N ALA A 57 34.57 -6.48 14.86
CA ALA A 57 35.80 -5.67 14.83
C ALA A 57 36.49 -5.59 16.20
N MET A 58 35.73 -5.52 17.30
CA MET A 58 36.29 -5.54 18.66
C MET A 58 36.90 -6.90 19.06
N GLU A 59 36.55 -7.98 18.36
CA GLU A 59 37.09 -9.32 18.62
C GLU A 59 38.44 -9.58 17.94
N ILE A 60 38.90 -8.66 17.08
CA ILE A 60 40.20 -8.75 16.40
C ILE A 60 41.33 -8.51 17.41
N LYS A 61 42.11 -9.55 17.71
CA LYS A 61 43.22 -9.51 18.67
C LYS A 61 44.59 -9.72 18.05
N ASP A 62 44.63 -10.26 16.84
CA ASP A 62 45.84 -10.64 16.12
C ASP A 62 45.59 -10.68 14.59
N ALA A 63 46.64 -11.03 13.85
CA ALA A 63 46.60 -11.09 12.39
C ALA A 63 45.67 -12.19 11.84
N ASP A 64 45.54 -13.32 12.55
CA ASP A 64 44.67 -14.42 12.14
C ASP A 64 43.20 -14.02 12.31
N ALA A 65 42.85 -13.37 13.43
CA ALA A 65 41.53 -12.81 13.66
C ALA A 65 41.16 -11.72 12.63
N LEU A 66 42.14 -10.91 12.22
CA LEU A 66 41.95 -9.92 11.16
C LEU A 66 41.68 -10.58 9.80
N GLN A 67 42.42 -11.65 9.47
CA GLN A 67 42.21 -12.40 8.24
C GLN A 67 40.83 -13.07 8.22
N GLN A 68 40.39 -13.64 9.34
CA GLN A 68 39.06 -14.21 9.49
C GLN A 68 37.96 -13.14 9.31
N TYR A 69 38.09 -12.00 10.00
CA TYR A 69 37.17 -10.87 9.85
C TYR A 69 37.06 -10.42 8.39
N ALA A 70 38.19 -10.32 7.67
CA ALA A 70 38.21 -9.94 6.26
C ALA A 70 37.52 -10.98 5.34
N ALA A 71 37.66 -12.27 5.64
CA ALA A 71 36.93 -13.32 4.93
C ALA A 71 35.41 -13.19 5.17
N ASP A 72 35.00 -12.91 6.40
CA ASP A 72 33.59 -12.77 6.77
C ASP A 72 32.94 -11.51 6.17
N GLN A 73 33.71 -10.43 5.93
CA GLN A 73 33.22 -9.23 5.24
C GLN A 73 32.66 -9.54 3.83
N GLN A 74 33.18 -10.55 3.13
CA GLN A 74 32.65 -10.93 1.82
C GLN A 74 31.22 -11.47 1.92
N SER A 75 30.93 -12.25 2.96
CA SER A 75 29.58 -12.74 3.25
C SER A 75 28.65 -11.59 3.62
N VAL A 76 29.10 -10.69 4.50
CA VAL A 76 28.28 -9.52 4.89
C VAL A 76 27.98 -8.62 3.70
N ALA A 77 28.95 -8.39 2.81
CA ALA A 77 28.74 -7.61 1.60
C ALA A 77 27.70 -8.27 0.67
N LYS A 78 27.75 -9.60 0.53
CA LYS A 78 26.76 -10.35 -0.25
C LYS A 78 25.36 -10.23 0.36
N ASP A 79 25.24 -10.47 1.67
CA ASP A 79 23.96 -10.41 2.39
C ASP A 79 23.37 -9.00 2.31
N LEU A 80 24.20 -7.96 2.42
CA LEU A 80 23.77 -6.58 2.25
C LEU A 80 23.27 -6.31 0.83
N GLY A 81 23.96 -6.80 -0.19
CA GLY A 81 23.54 -6.67 -1.59
C GLY A 81 22.21 -7.36 -1.87
N GLU A 82 22.02 -8.57 -1.36
CA GLU A 82 20.74 -9.30 -1.47
C GLU A 82 19.61 -8.56 -0.76
N ARG A 83 19.86 -7.98 0.42
CA ARG A 83 18.87 -7.17 1.15
C ARG A 83 18.49 -5.89 0.43
N VAL A 84 19.47 -5.13 -0.09
CA VAL A 84 19.20 -3.91 -0.87
C VAL A 84 18.34 -4.24 -2.10
N LYS A 85 18.65 -5.34 -2.79
CA LYS A 85 17.85 -5.82 -3.91
C LYS A 85 16.42 -6.15 -3.47
N ALA A 86 16.26 -6.91 -2.39
CA ALA A 86 14.96 -7.31 -1.86
C ALA A 86 14.12 -6.09 -1.41
N ASP A 87 14.74 -5.10 -0.78
CA ASP A 87 14.08 -3.84 -0.40
C ASP A 87 13.57 -3.09 -1.64
N GLY A 88 14.40 -3.03 -2.70
CA GLY A 88 14.00 -2.46 -3.99
C GLY A 88 12.80 -3.19 -4.60
N GLU A 89 12.84 -4.52 -4.64
CA GLU A 89 11.74 -5.35 -5.12
C GLU A 89 10.46 -5.15 -4.28
N LYS A 90 10.58 -5.03 -2.96
CA LYS A 90 9.46 -4.75 -2.05
C LYS A 90 8.79 -3.41 -2.37
N VAL A 91 9.56 -2.34 -2.57
CA VAL A 91 9.02 -1.02 -2.94
C VAL A 91 8.33 -1.06 -4.30
N VAL A 92 8.92 -1.71 -5.30
CA VAL A 92 8.30 -1.90 -6.62
C VAL A 92 6.97 -2.63 -6.50
N ALA A 93 6.93 -3.73 -5.75
CA ALA A 93 5.70 -4.49 -5.53
C ALA A 93 4.61 -3.66 -4.83
N LEU A 94 4.97 -2.84 -3.84
CA LEU A 94 4.04 -1.94 -3.16
C LEU A 94 3.42 -0.92 -4.12
N ASN A 95 4.22 -0.33 -5.01
CA ASN A 95 3.76 0.63 -6.01
C ASN A 95 2.85 -0.03 -7.05
N GLN A 96 3.21 -1.23 -7.53
CA GLN A 96 2.39 -2.01 -8.45
C GLN A 96 1.05 -2.38 -7.82
N ASN A 97 1.04 -2.80 -6.56
CA ASN A 97 -0.18 -3.11 -5.82
C ASN A 97 -1.09 -1.88 -5.71
N PHE A 98 -0.55 -0.73 -5.29
CA PHE A 98 -1.30 0.52 -5.22
C PHE A 98 -1.91 0.91 -6.57
N ALA A 99 -1.12 0.86 -7.66
CA ALA A 99 -1.61 1.18 -8.99
C ALA A 99 -2.73 0.22 -9.45
N ASN A 100 -2.62 -1.07 -9.15
CA ASN A 100 -3.62 -2.06 -9.51
C ASN A 100 -4.92 -1.88 -8.71
N GLU A 101 -4.83 -1.67 -7.40
CA GLU A 101 -6.01 -1.42 -6.56
C GLU A 101 -6.69 -0.08 -6.89
N ALA A 102 -5.91 0.95 -7.24
CA ALA A 102 -6.46 2.23 -7.70
C ALA A 102 -7.25 2.06 -9.01
N ARG A 103 -6.74 1.27 -9.97
CA ARG A 103 -7.49 0.96 -11.21
C ARG A 103 -8.80 0.24 -10.93
N LYS A 104 -8.76 -0.81 -10.10
CA LYS A 104 -9.96 -1.55 -9.68
C LYS A 104 -11.00 -0.63 -9.02
N LEU A 105 -10.55 0.31 -8.18
CA LEU A 105 -11.43 1.25 -7.53
C LEU A 105 -12.13 2.19 -8.55
N VAL A 106 -11.40 2.66 -9.56
CA VAL A 106 -11.97 3.46 -10.66
C VAL A 106 -13.00 2.64 -11.44
N GLU A 107 -12.66 1.41 -11.83
CA GLU A 107 -13.57 0.50 -12.53
C GLU A 107 -14.85 0.24 -11.72
N SER A 108 -14.71 -0.07 -10.44
CA SER A 108 -15.83 -0.30 -9.51
C SER A 108 -16.69 0.95 -9.33
N SER A 109 -16.07 2.13 -9.28
CA SER A 109 -16.80 3.41 -9.15
C SER A 109 -17.59 3.73 -10.41
N ALA A 110 -17.01 3.48 -11.59
CA ALA A 110 -17.69 3.66 -12.87
C ALA A 110 -18.88 2.70 -13.02
N GLN A 111 -18.72 1.44 -12.60
CA GLN A 111 -19.80 0.46 -12.59
C GLN A 111 -20.94 0.90 -11.65
N SER A 112 -20.60 1.29 -10.42
CA SER A 112 -21.58 1.78 -9.43
C SER A 112 -22.35 3.01 -9.92
N ALA A 113 -21.67 3.91 -10.64
CA ALA A 113 -22.30 5.07 -11.26
C ALA A 113 -23.28 4.68 -12.38
N SER A 114 -22.91 3.71 -13.22
CA SER A 114 -23.80 3.17 -14.27
C SER A 114 -25.05 2.52 -13.67
N GLU A 115 -24.89 1.70 -12.63
CA GLU A 115 -26.00 1.04 -11.93
C GLU A 115 -26.93 2.05 -11.26
N THR A 116 -26.38 3.01 -10.52
CA THR A 116 -27.15 4.10 -9.88
C THR A 116 -27.94 4.93 -10.92
N THR A 117 -27.35 5.19 -12.09
CA THR A 117 -28.03 5.91 -13.18
C THR A 117 -29.21 5.10 -13.72
N LYS A 118 -29.05 3.78 -13.90
CA LYS A 118 -30.14 2.89 -14.34
C LYS A 118 -31.27 2.85 -13.30
N GLU A 119 -30.95 2.68 -12.03
CA GLU A 119 -31.93 2.69 -10.93
C GLU A 119 -32.72 4.01 -10.89
N THR A 120 -32.05 5.14 -11.07
CA THR A 120 -32.67 6.47 -11.06
C THR A 120 -33.62 6.66 -12.26
N VAL A 121 -33.23 6.19 -13.44
CA VAL A 121 -34.09 6.24 -14.65
C VAL A 121 -35.33 5.35 -14.47
N GLU A 122 -35.18 4.17 -13.88
CA GLU A 122 -36.33 3.29 -13.60
C GLU A 122 -37.28 3.85 -12.53
N ALA A 123 -36.72 4.42 -11.45
CA ALA A 123 -37.50 5.07 -10.39
C ALA A 123 -38.32 6.24 -10.95
N THR A 124 -37.69 7.08 -11.79
CA THR A 124 -38.37 8.22 -12.45
C THR A 124 -39.48 7.75 -13.40
N LYS A 125 -39.25 6.68 -14.17
CA LYS A 125 -40.29 6.08 -15.04
C LYS A 125 -41.47 5.49 -14.26
N LYS A 126 -41.22 4.87 -13.11
CA LYS A 126 -42.29 4.36 -12.22
C LYS A 126 -43.10 5.50 -11.61
N ALA A 127 -42.43 6.56 -11.14
CA ALA A 127 -43.10 7.74 -10.58
C ALA A 127 -43.99 8.44 -11.63
N ALA A 128 -43.52 8.57 -12.88
CA ALA A 128 -44.28 9.17 -13.98
C ALA A 128 -45.48 8.35 -14.47
N LYS A 129 -45.55 7.05 -14.14
CA LYS A 129 -46.70 6.18 -14.46
C LYS A 129 -47.73 6.08 -13.32
N ALA A 130 -47.39 6.54 -12.13
CA ALA A 130 -48.22 6.44 -10.92
C ALA A 130 -48.95 7.74 -10.56
N GLY A 131 -48.64 8.85 -11.24
CA GLY A 131 -49.36 10.12 -11.20
C GLY A 131 -50.07 10.38 -12.52
#